data_AF-A0A9N9KLM2-F1
#
_entry.id   AF-A0A9N9KLM2-F1
#
_cell.length_a   1.000
_cell.length_b   1.000
_cell.length_c   1.000
_cell.angle_alpha   90.00
_cell.angle_beta   90.00
_cell.angle_gamma   90.00
#
_symmetry.space_group_name_H-M   'P 1'
#
loop_
_entity.id
_entity.type
_entity.pdbx_description
1 polymer ?
#
loop_
_entity_poly.entity_id
_entity_poly.type
_entity_poly.pdbx_seq_one_letter_code
_entity_poly.pdbx_strand_id
1 'polypeptide(L)'
;LIIKADKNKDPRRYNILTASEIAIIIVSDRENTFSNRDIVLLTNEGPLRRISELHKSYLPLQYPLLFPYGEDGWYPEIPISNINSKGIRENNINTRSKTISQRQYFAYRLQWRPLFPHALHHAGRLFQQFIVDAYATIEQNRLNWIRQNQSKICAELYQ
;
A
#
# COMPACT_ATOMS: atom_id res chain seq x y z
N LEU A 1 -18.29 3.87 4.08
CA LEU A 1 -18.35 4.98 5.04
C LEU A 1 -19.14 6.12 4.39
N ILE A 2 -20.37 6.39 4.84
CA ILE A 2 -21.20 7.47 4.29
C ILE A 2 -20.89 8.72 5.11
N ILE A 3 -20.23 9.71 4.51
CA ILE A 3 -20.00 11.00 5.16
C ILE A 3 -21.30 11.80 5.06
N LYS A 4 -22.07 11.84 6.15
CA LYS A 4 -23.29 12.65 6.23
C LYS A 4 -22.88 14.08 6.59
N ALA A 5 -22.92 14.98 5.60
CA ALA A 5 -22.71 16.41 5.85
C ALA A 5 -23.94 16.97 6.59
N ASP A 6 -23.69 17.60 7.74
CA ASP A 6 -24.75 18.20 8.55
C ASP A 6 -25.37 19.39 7.82
N LYS A 7 -26.71 19.38 7.67
CA LYS A 7 -27.46 20.36 6.86
C LYS A 7 -27.37 21.81 7.36
N ASN A 8 -26.93 21.99 8.61
CA ASN A 8 -26.81 23.29 9.28
C ASN A 8 -25.40 23.89 9.20
N LYS A 9 -24.43 23.22 8.56
CA LYS A 9 -23.09 23.77 8.36
C LYS A 9 -22.95 24.31 6.93
N ASP A 10 -22.37 25.50 6.81
CA ASP A 10 -22.22 26.22 5.55
C ASP A 10 -21.43 25.36 4.53
N PRO A 11 -22.03 24.97 3.39
CA PRO A 11 -21.37 24.14 2.39
C PRO A 11 -20.23 24.85 1.65
N ARG A 12 -20.08 26.18 1.86
CA ARG A 12 -19.05 27.00 1.18
C ARG A 12 -17.84 27.32 2.06
N ARG A 13 -17.78 26.84 3.31
CA ARG A 13 -16.63 27.02 4.19
C ARG A 13 -16.02 25.68 4.58
N TYR A 14 -14.69 25.65 4.64
CA TYR A 14 -13.91 24.56 5.21
C TYR A 14 -14.34 24.36 6.67
N ASN A 15 -15.26 23.44 6.91
CA ASN A 15 -15.62 23.03 8.25
C ASN A 15 -14.39 22.36 8.88
N ILE A 16 -13.95 22.89 10.03
CA ILE A 16 -12.89 22.27 10.83
C ILE A 16 -13.34 20.85 11.17
N LEU A 17 -12.53 19.85 10.80
CA LEU A 17 -12.79 18.45 11.06
C LEU A 17 -12.87 18.24 12.59
N THR A 18 -14.05 17.85 13.07
CA THR A 18 -14.29 17.60 14.51
C THR A 18 -13.67 16.29 14.99
N ALA A 19 -13.24 15.40 14.07
CA ALA A 19 -12.62 14.11 14.38
C ALA A 19 -11.21 14.04 13.80
N SER A 20 -10.24 13.59 14.60
CA SER A 20 -8.85 13.33 14.18
C SER A 20 -8.74 11.96 13.48
N GLU A 21 -9.56 11.73 12.46
CA GLU A 21 -9.57 10.50 11.68
C GLU A 21 -8.85 10.71 10.34
N ILE A 22 -8.20 9.65 9.86
CA ILE A 22 -7.56 9.64 8.53
C ILE A 22 -8.35 8.70 7.65
N ALA A 23 -8.78 9.19 6.49
CA ALA A 23 -9.49 8.43 5.48
C ALA A 23 -8.82 8.62 4.12
N ILE A 24 -8.88 7.58 3.30
CA ILE A 24 -8.46 7.65 1.90
C ILE A 24 -9.72 7.61 1.02
N ILE A 25 -9.73 8.50 0.03
CA ILE A 25 -10.75 8.52 -1.01
C ILE A 25 -10.11 7.93 -2.27
N ILE A 26 -10.62 6.79 -2.70
CA ILE A 26 -10.22 6.17 -3.96
C ILE A 26 -11.25 6.60 -5.01
N VAL A 27 -10.85 7.51 -5.89
CA VAL A 27 -11.70 7.94 -7.01
C VAL A 27 -11.55 6.90 -8.12
N SER A 28 -12.60 6.12 -8.36
CA SER A 28 -12.69 5.28 -9.55
C SER A 28 -13.28 6.14 -10.66
N ASP A 29 -12.47 6.55 -11.62
CA ASP A 29 -13.01 7.15 -12.84
C ASP A 29 -13.74 6.07 -13.67
N ARG A 30 -14.77 6.47 -14.41
CA ARG A 30 -15.53 5.57 -15.30
C ARG A 30 -14.73 5.20 -16.54
N GLU A 31 -13.85 6.10 -16.94
CA GLU A 31 -12.86 5.83 -17.98
C GLU A 31 -11.76 4.98 -17.37
N ASN A 32 -11.45 3.84 -17.99
CA ASN A 32 -10.55 2.78 -17.53
C ASN A 32 -9.06 3.23 -17.43
N THR A 33 -8.80 4.51 -17.22
CA THR A 33 -7.46 5.07 -17.06
C THR A 33 -6.90 4.63 -15.72
N PHE A 34 -5.95 3.70 -15.76
CA PHE A 34 -5.19 3.26 -14.60
C PHE A 34 -4.50 4.47 -13.96
N SER A 35 -5.04 5.00 -12.86
CA SER A 35 -4.28 5.87 -11.97
C SER A 35 -3.34 4.99 -11.13
N ASN A 36 -2.31 4.46 -11.80
CA ASN A 36 -1.23 3.80 -11.10
C ASN A 36 -0.56 4.84 -10.21
N ARG A 37 -0.46 4.54 -8.91
CA ARG A 37 0.24 5.41 -7.97
C ARG A 37 1.71 5.47 -8.34
N ASP A 38 2.22 6.69 -8.30
CA ASP A 38 3.58 6.98 -8.66
C ASP A 38 4.07 8.22 -7.90
N ILE A 39 5.39 8.32 -7.82
CA ILE A 39 6.07 9.49 -7.27
C ILE A 39 6.89 10.07 -8.40
N VAL A 40 6.66 11.35 -8.70
CA VAL A 40 7.48 12.09 -9.66
C VAL A 40 8.59 12.80 -8.88
N LEU A 41 9.83 12.44 -9.18
CA LEU A 41 11.03 13.07 -8.65
C LEU A 41 11.55 14.11 -9.64
N LEU A 42 11.82 15.30 -9.12
CA LEU A 42 12.61 16.31 -9.79
C LEU A 42 13.94 16.43 -9.05
N THR A 43 15.02 16.08 -9.73
CA THR A 43 16.38 16.31 -9.21
C THR A 43 16.89 17.66 -9.67
N ASN A 44 17.67 18.36 -8.84
CA ASN A 44 18.15 19.73 -9.11
C ASN A 44 18.79 19.93 -10.50
N GLU A 45 19.41 18.89 -11.07
CA GLU A 45 20.10 18.95 -12.36
C GLU A 45 19.67 17.85 -13.34
N GLY A 46 18.48 17.25 -13.16
CA GLY A 46 18.08 16.10 -13.96
C GLY A 46 16.63 16.11 -14.43
N PRO A 47 16.29 15.25 -15.39
CA PRO A 47 14.94 15.16 -15.92
C PRO A 47 13.97 14.64 -14.86
N LEU A 48 12.68 14.93 -15.04
CA LEU A 48 11.60 14.36 -14.23
C LEU A 48 11.66 12.83 -14.31
N ARG A 49 11.78 12.17 -13.15
CA ARG A 49 11.80 10.71 -13.03
C ARG A 49 10.53 10.24 -12.35
N ARG A 50 9.80 9.35 -12.99
CA ARG A 50 8.58 8.75 -12.44
C ARG A 50 8.93 7.40 -11.80
N ILE A 51 8.62 7.24 -10.52
CA ILE A 51 8.82 6.00 -9.76
C ILE A 51 7.45 5.37 -9.53
N SER A 52 7.30 4.11 -9.95
CA SER A 52 6.08 3.35 -9.75
C SER A 52 5.97 2.81 -8.31
N GLU A 53 4.74 2.51 -7.89
CA GLU A 53 4.45 1.84 -6.61
C GLU A 53 5.24 0.54 -6.39
N LEU A 54 5.57 -0.18 -7.46
CA LEU A 54 6.29 -1.46 -7.40
C LEU A 54 7.80 -1.30 -7.15
N HIS A 55 8.31 -0.07 -7.18
CA HIS A 55 9.72 0.19 -6.96
C HIS A 55 10.06 0.21 -5.47
N LYS A 56 11.19 -0.40 -5.10
CA LYS A 56 11.65 -0.49 -3.70
C LYS A 56 11.77 0.86 -2.99
N SER A 57 12.09 1.94 -3.71
CA SER A 57 12.20 3.29 -3.14
C SER A 57 10.86 4.02 -2.99
N TYR A 58 9.74 3.47 -3.44
CA TYR A 58 8.43 4.15 -3.41
C TYR A 58 8.00 4.53 -1.99
N LEU A 59 7.91 3.55 -1.08
CA LEU A 59 7.49 3.82 0.31
C LEU A 59 8.47 4.72 1.09
N PRO A 60 9.81 4.53 0.97
CA PRO A 60 10.77 5.44 1.59
C PRO A 60 10.66 6.88 1.11
N LEU A 61 10.39 7.10 -0.18
CA LEU A 61 10.22 8.44 -0.74
C LEU A 61 8.90 9.09 -0.30
N GLN A 62 7.84 8.29 -0.12
CA GLN A 62 6.56 8.80 0.36
C GLN A 62 6.56 9.08 1.88
N TYR A 63 7.31 8.29 2.65
CA TYR A 63 7.37 8.41 4.11
C TYR A 63 8.81 8.48 4.66
N PRO A 64 9.62 9.50 4.31
CA PRO A 64 11.04 9.53 4.71
C PRO A 64 11.26 9.40 6.23
N LEU A 65 10.39 10.00 7.04
CA LEU A 65 10.45 9.94 8.50
C LEU A 65 10.19 8.54 9.08
N LEU A 66 9.48 7.67 8.35
CA LEU A 66 9.27 6.27 8.73
C LEU A 66 10.38 5.34 8.25
N PHE A 67 11.32 5.86 7.45
CA PHE A 67 12.46 5.14 6.89
C PHE A 67 13.77 5.91 7.15
N PRO A 68 14.12 6.20 8.42
CA PRO A 68 15.24 7.10 8.75
C PRO A 68 16.60 6.57 8.27
N TYR A 69 16.73 5.25 8.10
CA TYR A 69 17.96 4.61 7.65
C TYR A 69 18.01 4.37 6.13
N GLY A 70 17.02 4.87 5.37
CA GLY A 70 16.94 4.63 3.93
C GLY A 70 16.67 3.17 3.57
N GLU A 71 15.94 2.44 4.42
CA GLU A 71 15.58 1.04 4.18
C GLU A 71 14.75 0.90 2.89
N ASP A 72 14.87 -0.24 2.22
CA ASP A 72 14.05 -0.51 1.04
C ASP A 72 12.59 -0.80 1.43
N GLY A 73 11.66 -0.21 0.66
CA GLY A 73 10.23 -0.48 0.71
C GLY A 73 9.87 -1.85 0.13
N TRP A 74 8.57 -2.14 0.06
CA TRP A 74 8.09 -3.34 -0.62
C TRP A 74 8.34 -3.27 -2.13
N TYR A 75 8.77 -4.39 -2.72
CA TYR A 75 8.82 -4.60 -4.17
C TYR A 75 8.52 -6.09 -4.49
N PRO A 76 8.08 -6.44 -5.71
CA PRO A 76 7.59 -7.79 -6.03
C PRO A 76 8.61 -8.94 -5.87
N GLU A 77 9.90 -8.64 -5.95
CA GLU A 77 10.98 -9.64 -6.00
C GLU A 77 11.63 -9.92 -4.64
N ILE A 78 11.02 -9.49 -3.52
CA ILE A 78 11.53 -9.80 -2.18
C ILE A 78 11.40 -11.31 -1.92
N PRO A 79 12.50 -12.05 -1.69
CA PRO A 79 12.45 -13.49 -1.46
C PRO A 79 11.96 -13.83 -0.06
N ILE A 80 11.22 -14.94 0.08
CA ILE A 80 10.90 -15.50 1.40
C ILE A 80 12.13 -16.25 1.93
N SER A 81 12.55 -15.97 3.17
CA SER A 81 13.77 -16.53 3.80
C SER A 81 13.81 -18.06 3.97
N ASN A 82 12.71 -18.77 3.69
CA ASN A 82 12.55 -20.21 3.93
C ASN A 82 13.05 -21.10 2.78
N ILE A 83 13.81 -20.58 1.82
CA ILE A 83 14.32 -21.38 0.69
C ILE A 83 15.51 -22.27 1.10
N ASN A 84 16.13 -22.02 2.26
CA ASN A 84 17.36 -22.71 2.68
C ASN A 84 17.22 -23.66 3.88
N SER A 85 16.02 -23.91 4.42
CA SER A 85 15.82 -24.98 5.40
C SER A 85 15.87 -26.33 4.69
N LYS A 86 17.09 -26.89 4.59
CA LYS A 86 17.50 -28.20 4.03
C LYS A 86 16.78 -29.45 4.63
N GLY A 87 15.52 -29.37 5.01
CA GLY A 87 14.85 -30.50 5.68
C GLY A 87 13.33 -30.53 5.65
N ILE A 88 12.63 -29.61 4.97
CA ILE A 88 11.16 -29.65 4.93
C ILE A 88 10.65 -29.77 3.48
N ARG A 89 10.54 -31.03 3.06
CA ARG A 89 9.57 -31.57 2.09
C ARG A 89 9.50 -30.85 0.73
N GLU A 90 10.36 -31.31 -0.17
CA GLU A 90 10.36 -31.02 -1.62
C GLU A 90 9.00 -31.26 -2.31
N ASN A 91 8.08 -32.00 -1.68
CA ASN A 91 6.80 -32.38 -2.28
C ASN A 91 5.68 -31.32 -2.15
N ASN A 92 5.91 -30.18 -1.47
CA ASN A 92 4.88 -29.14 -1.25
C ASN A 92 5.34 -27.70 -1.60
N ILE A 93 6.48 -27.55 -2.28
CA ILE A 93 7.08 -26.25 -2.60
C ILE A 93 6.42 -25.61 -3.83
N ASN A 94 5.79 -26.41 -4.70
CA ASN A 94 5.20 -25.92 -5.95
C ASN A 94 3.93 -25.07 -5.78
N THR A 95 3.37 -24.96 -4.57
CA THR A 95 2.11 -24.24 -4.31
C THR A 95 2.28 -22.94 -3.52
N ARG A 96 3.45 -22.66 -2.95
CA ARG A 96 3.69 -21.42 -2.18
C ARG A 96 4.49 -20.42 -3.01
N SER A 97 4.04 -19.16 -3.03
CA SER A 97 4.76 -18.05 -3.66
C SER A 97 6.20 -18.00 -3.16
N LYS A 98 7.18 -17.84 -4.07
CA LYS A 98 8.60 -17.69 -3.73
C LYS A 98 8.93 -16.28 -3.21
N THR A 99 8.05 -15.32 -3.46
CA THR A 99 8.21 -13.91 -3.09
C THR A 99 7.17 -13.46 -2.06
N ILE A 100 7.54 -12.44 -1.27
CA ILE A 100 6.71 -11.85 -0.23
C ILE A 100 5.62 -10.98 -0.87
N SER A 101 4.36 -11.28 -0.59
CA SER A 101 3.24 -10.43 -1.00
C SER A 101 3.25 -9.10 -0.25
N GLN A 102 2.70 -8.05 -0.87
CA GLN A 102 2.61 -6.72 -0.26
C GLN A 102 1.91 -6.74 1.11
N ARG A 103 0.86 -7.56 1.25
CA ARG A 103 0.16 -7.78 2.52
C ARG A 103 1.07 -8.39 3.60
N GLN A 104 1.88 -9.38 3.25
CA GLN A 104 2.82 -10.00 4.19
C GLN A 104 3.90 -9.01 4.63
N TYR A 105 4.41 -8.18 3.72
CA TYR A 105 5.36 -7.12 4.05
C TYR A 105 4.77 -6.12 5.06
N PHE A 106 3.59 -5.59 4.78
CA PHE A 106 2.95 -4.63 5.70
C PHE A 106 2.59 -5.28 7.04
N ALA A 107 2.10 -6.53 7.05
CA ALA A 107 1.82 -7.25 8.29
C ALA A 107 3.09 -7.45 9.14
N TYR A 108 4.21 -7.81 8.50
CA TYR A 108 5.51 -7.94 9.17
C TYR A 108 5.96 -6.61 9.78
N ARG A 109 5.79 -5.51 9.03
CA ARG A 109 6.24 -4.17 9.44
C ARG A 109 5.35 -3.54 10.51
N LEU A 110 4.06 -3.86 10.53
CA LEU A 110 3.09 -3.42 11.54
C LEU A 110 3.10 -4.28 12.81
N GLN A 111 3.80 -5.42 12.80
CA GLN A 111 3.85 -6.29 13.96
C GLN A 111 4.64 -5.63 15.09
N TRP A 112 3.99 -5.42 16.23
CA TRP A 112 4.68 -5.01 17.46
C TRP A 112 5.65 -6.09 17.93
N ARG A 113 6.91 -5.71 18.18
CA ARG A 113 7.95 -6.60 18.71
C ARG A 113 8.64 -5.95 19.90
N PRO A 114 8.68 -6.62 21.08
CA PRO A 114 9.24 -6.01 22.29
C PRO A 114 10.76 -5.78 22.23
N LEU A 115 11.48 -6.59 21.43
CA LEU A 115 12.94 -6.53 21.34
C LEU A 115 13.44 -5.41 20.40
N PHE A 116 12.59 -4.90 19.52
CA PHE A 116 12.93 -3.85 18.55
C PHE A 116 11.72 -2.93 18.36
N PRO A 117 11.55 -1.91 19.23
CA PRO A 117 10.51 -0.92 19.03
C PRO A 117 10.79 -0.16 17.73
N HIS A 118 10.01 -0.45 16.69
CA HIS A 118 10.11 0.28 15.43
C HIS A 118 9.62 1.71 15.61
N ALA A 119 10.40 2.69 15.14
CA ALA A 119 10.05 4.11 15.13
C ALA A 119 8.66 4.36 14.49
N LEU A 120 8.25 3.45 13.60
CA LEU A 120 6.96 3.42 12.95
C LEU A 120 5.77 3.52 13.92
N HIS A 121 5.80 2.86 15.08
CA HIS A 121 4.69 2.89 16.05
C HIS A 121 4.61 4.19 16.85
N HIS A 122 5.67 4.99 16.86
CA HIS A 122 5.74 6.25 17.59
C HIS A 122 5.42 7.48 16.72
N ALA A 123 5.21 7.29 15.41
CA ALA A 123 4.99 8.37 14.45
C ALA A 123 3.57 9.00 14.49
N GLY A 124 2.70 8.54 15.40
CA GLY A 124 1.38 9.14 15.68
C GLY A 124 0.48 9.23 14.44
N ARG A 125 0.14 10.46 14.01
CA ARG A 125 -0.73 10.69 12.84
C ARG A 125 -0.11 10.17 11.54
N LEU A 126 1.21 10.24 11.39
CA LEU A 126 1.91 9.71 10.21
C LEU A 126 1.79 8.19 10.13
N PHE A 127 1.81 7.50 11.27
CA PHE A 127 1.58 6.05 11.35
C PHE A 127 0.16 5.68 10.91
N GLN A 128 -0.85 6.43 11.35
CA GLN A 128 -2.23 6.22 10.91
C GLN A 128 -2.34 6.39 9.38
N GLN A 129 -1.71 7.44 8.81
CA GLN A 129 -1.70 7.65 7.37
C GLN A 129 -1.04 6.48 6.64
N PHE A 130 0.09 6.01 7.14
CA PHE A 130 0.79 4.85 6.61
C PHE A 130 -0.05 3.58 6.62
N ILE A 131 -0.82 3.32 7.69
CA ILE A 131 -1.71 2.15 7.76
C ILE A 131 -2.83 2.25 6.72
N VAL A 132 -3.51 3.40 6.66
CA VAL A 132 -4.64 3.58 5.74
C VAL A 132 -4.14 3.48 4.30
N ASP A 133 -2.98 4.06 4.00
CA ASP A 133 -2.33 3.95 2.70
C ASP A 133 -1.91 2.52 2.37
N ALA A 134 -1.28 1.81 3.31
CA ALA A 134 -0.96 0.39 3.14
C ALA A 134 -2.20 -0.46 2.83
N TYR A 135 -3.31 -0.21 3.51
CA TYR A 135 -4.58 -0.89 3.26
C TYR A 135 -5.14 -0.57 1.86
N ALA A 136 -5.26 0.72 1.51
CA ALA A 136 -5.66 1.14 0.18
C ALA A 136 -4.76 0.54 -0.90
N THR A 137 -3.48 0.36 -0.56
CA THR A 137 -2.49 -0.22 -1.46
C THR A 137 -2.75 -1.68 -1.79
N ILE A 138 -2.99 -2.46 -0.74
CA ILE A 138 -3.34 -3.88 -0.86
C ILE A 138 -4.66 -4.04 -1.63
N GLU A 139 -5.68 -3.24 -1.31
CA GLU A 139 -6.98 -3.31 -1.98
C GLU A 139 -6.89 -2.92 -3.46
N GLN A 140 -6.13 -1.88 -3.81
CA GLN A 140 -5.89 -1.52 -5.21
C GLN A 140 -5.25 -2.67 -5.98
N ASN A 141 -4.22 -3.31 -5.42
CA ASN A 141 -3.56 -4.46 -6.06
C ASN A 141 -4.49 -5.66 -6.21
N ARG A 142 -5.37 -5.90 -5.24
CA ARG A 142 -6.41 -6.93 -5.32
C ARG A 142 -7.46 -6.62 -6.41
N LEU A 143 -7.94 -5.38 -6.49
CA LEU A 143 -8.88 -4.94 -7.52
C LEU A 143 -8.26 -5.03 -8.92
N ASN A 144 -7.00 -4.63 -9.06
CA ASN A 144 -6.24 -4.78 -10.30
C ASN A 144 -6.16 -6.25 -10.73
N TRP A 145 -5.90 -7.17 -9.79
CA TRP A 145 -5.87 -8.60 -10.08
C TRP A 145 -7.23 -9.13 -10.55
N ILE A 146 -8.33 -8.77 -9.85
CA ILE A 146 -9.68 -9.19 -10.23
C ILE A 146 -10.00 -8.71 -11.64
N ARG A 147 -9.76 -7.42 -11.93
CA ARG A 147 -10.02 -6.80 -13.23
C ARG A 147 -9.20 -7.46 -14.36
N GLN A 148 -7.93 -7.78 -14.12
CA GLN A 148 -7.08 -8.44 -15.13
C GLN A 148 -7.44 -9.91 -15.35
N ASN A 149 -8.02 -10.57 -14.35
CA ASN A 149 -8.44 -11.97 -14.41
C ASN A 149 -9.96 -12.12 -14.61
N GLN A 150 -10.64 -11.06 -15.06
CA GLN A 150 -12.09 -11.03 -15.21
C GLN A 150 -12.62 -12.15 -16.11
N SER A 151 -11.89 -12.49 -17.18
CA SER A 151 -12.22 -13.60 -18.09
C SER A 151 -12.19 -14.97 -17.43
N LYS A 152 -11.35 -15.16 -16.39
CA LYS A 152 -11.29 -16.40 -15.60
C LYS A 152 -12.35 -16.45 -14.51
N ILE A 153 -12.73 -15.29 -13.98
CA ILE A 153 -13.73 -15.15 -12.91
C ILE A 153 -15.15 -15.16 -13.50
N CYS A 154 -15.29 -14.98 -14.82
CA CYS A 154 -16.55 -14.99 -15.56
C CYS A 154 -17.61 -14.05 -14.98
N ALA A 155 -17.20 -12.93 -14.40
CA ALA A 155 -18.14 -12.02 -13.72
C ALA A 155 -19.10 -11.27 -14.67
N GLU A 156 -18.90 -11.39 -15.99
CA GLU A 156 -19.89 -10.97 -16.99
C GLU A 156 -21.17 -11.82 -17.00
N LEU A 157 -21.14 -13.06 -16.48
CA LEU A 157 -22.29 -13.97 -16.44
C LEU A 157 -23.28 -13.70 -15.29
N TYR A 158 -22.95 -12.81 -14.36
CA TYR A 158 -23.78 -12.49 -13.18
C TYR A 158 -24.54 -11.16 -13.32
N GLN A 159 -24.92 -10.78 -14.56
CA GLN A 159 -25.80 -9.62 -14.81
C GLN A 159 -27.23 -9.84 -14.32
#